data_AF-A0A1L8E7R3-F1
#
_entry.id   AF-A0A1L8E7R3-F1
#
_cell.length_a   1.000
_cell.length_b   1.000
_cell.length_c   1.000
_cell.angle_alpha   90.00
_cell.angle_beta   90.00
_cell.angle_gamma   90.00
#
_symmetry.space_group_name_H-M   'P 1'
#
loop_
_entity.id
_entity.type
_entity.pdbx_description
1 polymer ?
#
loop_
_entity_poly.entity_id
_entity_poly.type
_entity_poly.pdbx_seq_one_letter_code
_entity_poly.pdbx_strand_id
1 'polypeptide(L)'
;RWREGNGLPANPNSFGPLTNLPDYTYLDGRPTPMGSNQRKRLIKQQEIAAKIVTLSKELDMAKQRFQNLKQKEQEDRQKVMQAKLKPKGKLLLAKPAK
;
A
#
# COMPACT_ATOMS: atom_id res chain seq x y z
N ARG A 1 29.11 -1.99 -11.48
CA ARG A 1 28.24 -0.81 -11.69
C ARG A 1 28.36 0.11 -10.47
N TRP A 2 29.20 1.15 -10.54
CA TRP A 2 29.52 1.98 -9.36
C TRP A 2 28.37 2.89 -8.92
N ARG A 3 27.67 3.56 -9.85
CA ARG A 3 26.56 4.49 -9.53
C ARG A 3 25.41 3.81 -8.80
N GLU A 4 24.91 2.70 -9.34
CA GLU A 4 23.82 1.93 -8.72
C GLU A 4 24.21 1.43 -7.32
N GLY A 5 25.46 1.01 -7.11
CA GLY A 5 25.96 0.60 -5.79
C GLY A 5 26.01 1.74 -4.77
N ASN A 6 26.02 2.99 -5.23
CA ASN A 6 25.96 4.19 -4.39
C ASN A 6 24.54 4.82 -4.36
N GLY A 7 23.52 4.09 -4.81
CA GLY A 7 22.14 4.59 -4.85
C GLY A 7 21.87 5.70 -5.87
N LEU A 8 22.81 5.92 -6.82
CA LEU A 8 22.66 6.87 -7.91
C LEU A 8 22.01 6.19 -9.12
N PRO A 9 21.28 6.95 -9.96
CA PRO A 9 20.73 6.37 -11.18
C PRO A 9 21.82 5.92 -12.15
N ALA A 10 21.52 4.86 -12.89
CA ALA A 10 22.41 4.32 -13.92
C ALA A 10 22.72 5.37 -15.00
N ASN A 11 21.70 6.10 -15.44
CA ASN A 11 21.84 7.24 -16.32
C ASN A 11 21.95 8.54 -15.48
N PRO A 12 23.05 9.31 -15.56
CA PRO A 12 23.20 10.54 -14.80
C PRO A 12 22.15 11.61 -15.15
N ASN A 13 21.56 11.55 -16.35
CA ASN A 13 20.57 12.52 -16.83
C ASN A 13 19.13 12.13 -16.50
N SER A 14 18.89 10.98 -15.85
CA SER A 14 17.51 10.57 -15.55
C SER A 14 16.92 11.34 -14.38
N PHE A 15 17.71 11.54 -13.32
CA PHE A 15 17.29 12.21 -12.09
C PHE A 15 18.50 12.65 -11.29
N GLY A 16 18.43 13.85 -10.69
CA GLY A 16 19.50 14.35 -9.84
C GLY A 16 19.62 15.88 -9.91
N PRO A 17 20.57 16.47 -9.17
CA PRO A 17 20.78 17.91 -9.16
C PRO A 17 21.07 18.45 -10.56
N LEU A 18 21.81 17.72 -11.38
CA LEU A 18 22.14 18.08 -12.76
C LEU A 18 20.91 18.29 -13.65
N THR A 19 19.81 17.56 -13.41
CA THR A 19 18.60 17.60 -14.28
C THR A 19 17.43 18.35 -13.65
N ASN A 20 17.43 18.49 -12.32
CA ASN A 20 16.34 19.09 -11.56
C ASN A 20 16.57 20.58 -11.27
N LEU A 21 17.83 21.01 -11.13
CA LEU A 21 18.17 22.41 -10.92
C LEU A 21 18.10 23.20 -12.23
N PRO A 22 17.85 24.52 -12.16
CA PRO A 22 17.87 25.36 -13.35
C PRO A 22 19.30 25.59 -13.84
N ASP A 23 19.47 25.64 -15.16
CA ASP A 23 20.79 25.83 -15.80
C ASP A 23 21.33 27.27 -15.65
N TYR A 24 20.43 28.24 -15.45
CA TYR A 24 20.77 29.65 -15.27
C TYR A 24 19.84 30.30 -14.24
N THR A 25 20.23 31.48 -13.74
CA THR A 25 19.41 32.35 -12.88
C THR A 25 19.56 33.80 -13.31
N TYR A 26 18.57 34.66 -13.01
CA TYR A 26 18.66 36.09 -13.30
C TYR A 26 19.54 36.78 -12.25
N LEU A 27 20.34 37.78 -12.66
CA LEU A 27 21.17 38.58 -11.75
C LEU A 27 20.34 39.29 -10.68
N ASP A 28 19.10 39.67 -11.02
CA ASP A 28 18.13 40.28 -10.09
C ASP A 28 17.62 39.31 -9.02
N GLY A 29 18.02 38.03 -9.05
CA GLY A 29 17.56 36.99 -8.12
C GLY A 29 16.16 36.45 -8.43
N ARG A 30 15.57 36.81 -9.57
CA ARG A 30 14.29 36.25 -10.00
C ARG A 30 14.42 34.75 -10.27
N PRO A 31 13.40 33.94 -9.94
CA PRO A 31 13.44 32.51 -10.18
C PRO A 31 13.38 32.21 -11.68
N THR A 32 14.08 31.15 -12.08
CA THR A 32 14.09 30.67 -13.47
C THR A 32 12.73 30.07 -13.81
N PRO A 33 12.12 30.46 -14.95
CA PRO A 33 10.86 29.88 -15.36
C PRO A 33 11.00 28.37 -15.59
N MET A 34 9.97 27.61 -15.21
CA MET A 34 9.99 26.15 -15.30
C MET A 34 9.98 25.68 -16.76
N GLY A 35 10.93 24.82 -17.12
CA GLY A 35 11.01 24.21 -18.44
C GLY A 35 9.86 23.22 -18.71
N SER A 36 9.49 23.05 -19.97
CA SER A 36 8.39 22.16 -20.38
C SER A 36 8.61 20.70 -19.95
N ASN A 37 9.84 20.19 -20.09
CA ASN A 37 10.18 18.82 -19.69
C ASN A 37 10.24 18.65 -18.17
N GLN A 38 10.65 19.68 -17.42
CA GLN A 38 10.61 19.67 -15.95
C GLN A 38 9.16 19.58 -15.47
N ARG A 39 8.26 20.36 -16.08
CA ARG A 39 6.81 20.28 -15.83
C ARG A 39 6.25 18.89 -16.13
N LYS A 40 6.57 18.32 -17.30
CA LYS A 40 6.13 16.96 -17.67
C LYS A 40 6.59 15.91 -16.65
N ARG A 41 7.83 16.00 -16.17
CA ARG A 41 8.35 15.11 -15.13
C ARG A 41 7.57 15.25 -13.83
N LEU A 42 7.29 16.47 -13.38
CA LEU A 42 6.51 16.71 -12.16
C LEU A 42 5.10 16.14 -12.24
N ILE A 43 4.39 16.39 -13.34
CA ILE A 43 3.04 15.85 -13.55
C ILE A 43 3.06 14.32 -13.52
N LYS A 44 4.00 13.70 -14.23
CA LYS A 44 4.16 12.24 -14.24
C LYS A 44 4.44 11.69 -12.83
N GLN A 45 5.26 12.38 -12.03
CA GLN A 45 5.53 11.98 -10.65
C GLN A 45 4.27 12.09 -9.77
N GLN A 46 3.45 13.13 -9.97
CA GLN A 46 2.17 13.28 -9.27
C GLN A 46 1.20 12.14 -9.63
N GLU A 47 1.09 11.80 -10.91
CA GLU A 47 0.26 10.68 -11.38
C GLU A 47 0.69 9.34 -10.76
N ILE A 48 2.00 9.08 -10.74
CA ILE A 48 2.56 7.86 -10.14
C ILE A 48 2.27 7.84 -8.63
N ALA A 49 2.50 8.96 -7.93
CA ALA A 49 2.23 9.06 -6.50
C ALA A 49 0.75 8.85 -6.17
N ALA A 50 -0.15 9.47 -6.93
CA ALA A 50 -1.59 9.26 -6.79
C ALA A 50 -1.95 7.78 -6.95
N LYS A 51 -1.43 7.12 -7.99
CA LYS A 51 -1.66 5.70 -8.23
C LYS A 51 -1.13 4.79 -7.11
N ILE A 52 0.03 5.10 -6.54
CA ILE A 52 0.58 4.34 -5.40
C ILE A 52 -0.36 4.44 -4.21
N VAL A 53 -0.87 5.64 -3.91
CA VAL A 53 -1.79 5.86 -2.79
C VAL A 53 -3.11 5.11 -3.01
N THR A 54 -3.68 5.16 -4.22
CA THR A 54 -4.94 4.45 -4.50
C THR A 54 -4.77 2.94 -4.33
N LEU A 55 -3.73 2.35 -4.94
CA LEU A 55 -3.47 0.91 -4.87
C LEU A 55 -3.20 0.44 -3.44
N SER A 56 -2.49 1.24 -2.65
CA SER A 56 -2.22 0.91 -1.24
C SER A 56 -3.51 0.87 -0.42
N LYS A 57 -4.39 1.86 -0.62
CA LYS A 57 -5.70 1.92 0.05
C LYS A 57 -6.59 0.75 -0.35
N GLU A 58 -6.63 0.39 -1.63
CA GLU A 58 -7.40 -0.76 -2.12
C GLU A 58 -6.95 -2.07 -1.47
N LEU A 59 -5.63 -2.27 -1.34
CA LEU A 59 -5.05 -3.44 -0.68
C LEU A 59 -5.45 -3.49 0.80
N ASP A 60 -5.32 -2.37 1.52
CA ASP A 60 -5.71 -2.28 2.92
C ASP A 60 -7.21 -2.59 3.12
N MET A 61 -8.06 -2.02 2.27
CA MET A 61 -9.50 -2.30 2.27
C MET A 61 -9.80 -3.78 2.01
N ALA A 62 -9.12 -4.40 1.04
CA ALA A 62 -9.29 -5.82 0.75
C ALA A 62 -8.89 -6.71 1.94
N LYS A 63 -7.78 -6.38 2.61
CA LYS A 63 -7.31 -7.09 3.80
C LYS A 63 -8.30 -6.98 4.95
N GLN A 64 -8.79 -5.77 5.25
CA GLN A 64 -9.80 -5.54 6.29
C GLN A 64 -11.10 -6.29 5.98
N ARG A 65 -11.59 -6.21 4.74
CA ARG A 65 -12.79 -6.93 4.31
C ARG A 65 -12.64 -8.44 4.51
N PHE A 66 -11.50 -9.01 4.12
CA PHE A 66 -11.25 -10.43 4.28
C PHE A 66 -11.25 -10.86 5.76
N GLN A 67 -10.60 -10.07 6.62
CA GLN A 67 -10.61 -10.32 8.07
C GLN A 67 -12.02 -10.28 8.65
N ASN A 68 -12.82 -9.28 8.28
CA ASN A 68 -14.20 -9.13 8.74
C ASN A 68 -15.07 -10.30 8.29
N LEU A 69 -14.92 -10.77 7.04
CA LEU A 69 -15.66 -11.93 6.53
C LEU A 69 -15.31 -13.20 7.31
N LYS A 70 -14.02 -13.42 7.60
CA LYS A 70 -13.55 -14.57 8.37
C LYS A 70 -14.07 -14.54 9.81
N GLN A 71 -14.06 -13.37 10.44
CA GLN A 71 -14.61 -13.19 11.79
C GLN A 71 -16.11 -13.47 11.80
N LYS A 72 -16.86 -12.91 10.85
CA LYS A 72 -18.30 -13.14 10.72
C LYS A 72 -18.62 -14.63 10.51
N GLU A 73 -17.87 -15.33 9.67
CA GLU A 73 -18.06 -16.76 9.47
C GLU A 73 -17.80 -17.56 10.76
N GLN A 74 -16.79 -17.19 11.54
CA GLN A 74 -16.51 -17.81 12.84
C GLN A 74 -17.62 -17.53 13.85
N GLU A 75 -18.10 -16.29 13.93
CA GLU A 75 -19.21 -15.90 14.79
C GLU A 75 -20.49 -16.65 14.42
N ASP A 76 -20.81 -16.75 13.13
CA ASP A 76 -22.01 -17.45 12.66
C ASP A 76 -21.92 -18.95 12.99
N ARG A 77 -20.74 -19.58 12.79
CA ARG A 77 -20.50 -20.96 13.24
C ARG A 77 -20.67 -21.11 14.75
N GLN A 78 -20.16 -20.17 15.54
CA GLN A 78 -20.32 -20.19 17.00
C GLN A 78 -21.78 -20.03 17.42
N LYS A 79 -22.52 -19.12 16.80
CA LYS A 79 -23.97 -18.93 17.04
C LYS A 79 -24.74 -20.20 16.73
N VAL A 80 -24.47 -20.84 15.58
CA VAL A 80 -25.09 -22.11 15.22
C VAL A 80 -24.76 -23.19 16.25
N MET A 81 -23.51 -23.30 16.70
CA MET A 81 -23.09 -24.26 17.72
C MET A 81 -23.76 -24.01 19.08
N GLN A 82 -23.87 -22.75 19.52
CA GLN A 82 -24.53 -22.38 20.77
C GLN A 82 -26.05 -22.59 20.70
N ALA A 83 -26.66 -22.41 19.53
CA ALA A 83 -28.07 -22.68 19.30
C ALA A 83 -28.42 -24.18 19.20
N LYS A 84 -27.42 -25.08 19.13
CA LYS A 84 -27.70 -26.53 19.11
C LYS A 84 -28.32 -26.97 20.43
N LEU A 85 -29.34 -27.82 20.33
CA LEU A 85 -29.95 -28.47 21.48
C LEU A 85 -28.94 -29.36 22.22
N LYS A 86 -29.16 -29.55 23.52
CA LYS A 86 -28.31 -30.42 24.36
C LYS A 86 -28.27 -31.84 23.77
N PRO A 87 -27.09 -32.50 23.79
CA PRO A 87 -26.97 -33.87 23.32
C PRO A 87 -27.80 -34.82 24.19
N LYS A 88 -28.32 -35.91 23.59
CA LYS A 88 -29.18 -36.90 24.26
C LYS A 88 -28.59 -38.32 24.17
N GLY A 89 -29.10 -39.23 25.02
CA GLY A 89 -28.84 -40.67 24.93
C GLY A 89 -27.40 -41.07 25.29
N LYS A 90 -26.77 -41.92 24.47
CA LYS A 90 -25.42 -42.46 24.70
C LYS A 90 -24.33 -41.38 24.86
N LEU A 91 -24.55 -40.19 24.31
CA LEU A 91 -23.64 -39.04 24.42
C LEU A 91 -23.56 -38.48 25.85
N LEU A 92 -24.55 -38.72 26.71
CA LEU A 92 -24.51 -38.33 28.12
C LEU A 92 -23.72 -39.32 29.00
N LEU A 93 -23.62 -40.57 28.53
CA LEU A 93 -22.95 -41.66 29.26
C LEU A 93 -21.44 -41.71 28.99
N ALA A 94 -20.96 -40.97 28.00
CA ALA A 94 -19.54 -40.79 27.75
C ALA A 94 -18.94 -39.95 28.90
N LYS A 95 -18.17 -40.60 29.78
CA LYS A 95 -17.41 -39.92 30.84
C LYS A 95 -16.55 -38.81 30.20
N PRO A 96 -16.55 -37.57 30.75
CA PRO A 96 -15.61 -36.57 30.29
C PRO A 96 -14.19 -37.11 30.51
N ALA A 97 -13.36 -37.07 29.47
CA ALA A 97 -11.95 -37.43 29.57
C ALA A 97 -11.29 -36.54 30.64
N LYS A 98 -10.57 -37.17 31.58
CA LYS A 98 -9.76 -36.49 32.59
C LYS A 98 -8.65 -35.66 31.94
#